data_AF-A0A934RCQ9-F1
#
_entry.id   AF-A0A934RCQ9-F1
#
_cell.length_a   1.000
_cell.length_b   1.000
_cell.length_c   1.000
_cell.angle_alpha   90.00
_cell.angle_beta   90.00
_cell.angle_gamma   90.00
#
_symmetry.space_group_name_H-M   'P 1'
#
loop_
_entity.id
_entity.type
_entity.pdbx_description
1 polymer ?
#
loop_
_entity_poly.entity_id
_entity_poly.type
_entity_poly.pdbx_seq_one_letter_code
_entity_poly.pdbx_strand_id
1 'polypeptide(L)'
;MKLLPRLLVSILLIRTLAASEDALAMIPLPLDTRQAEILVVEVPFVIGMAMPESAFQAIGIPYIPPAVSFHKQEDINMASVAGIKVLSDLKEDDSYRIALDYGAVDEKHQTEELLRAVVDCVYRVAERGEGYQLEVVLKNLKEDSPLHAVLKQAVAERKPAPKPAAGGDSTGE
;
A
#
# COMPACT_ATOMS: atom_id res chain seq x y z
N MET A 1 2.68 -8.30 -51.09
CA MET A 1 2.08 -8.74 -49.81
C MET A 1 3.10 -8.66 -48.67
N LYS A 2 3.45 -7.45 -48.19
CA LYS A 2 4.41 -7.22 -47.08
C LYS A 2 3.79 -6.44 -45.90
N LEU A 3 2.46 -6.49 -45.76
CA LEU A 3 1.72 -5.76 -44.73
C LEU A 3 1.67 -6.51 -43.39
N LEU A 4 1.73 -7.85 -43.41
CA LEU A 4 1.67 -8.68 -42.20
C LEU A 4 2.81 -8.42 -41.19
N PRO A 5 4.10 -8.35 -41.58
CA PRO A 5 5.17 -8.16 -40.62
C PRO A 5 5.19 -6.75 -40.01
N ARG A 6 4.61 -5.76 -40.70
CA ARG A 6 4.48 -4.39 -40.17
C ARG A 6 3.39 -4.27 -39.11
N LEU A 7 2.30 -5.02 -39.25
CA LEU A 7 1.22 -5.05 -38.26
C LEU A 7 1.69 -5.70 -36.94
N LEU A 8 2.53 -6.74 -37.03
CA LEU A 8 3.05 -7.43 -35.84
C LEU A 8 3.94 -6.52 -34.98
N VAL A 9 4.77 -5.69 -35.61
CA VAL A 9 5.64 -4.72 -34.92
C VAL A 9 4.80 -3.63 -34.24
N SER A 10 3.73 -3.14 -34.89
CA SER A 10 2.81 -2.17 -34.27
C SER A 10 2.06 -2.75 -33.06
N ILE A 11 1.69 -4.03 -33.07
CA ILE A 11 1.00 -4.68 -31.94
C ILE A 11 1.98 -4.95 -30.79
N LEU A 12 3.23 -5.30 -31.10
CA LEU A 12 4.30 -5.45 -30.10
C LEU A 12 4.71 -4.12 -29.45
N LEU A 13 4.60 -3.00 -30.18
CA LEU A 13 4.89 -1.65 -29.67
C LEU A 13 3.75 -1.02 -28.86
N ILE A 14 2.50 -1.50 -28.90
CA ILE A 14 1.44 -0.96 -28.02
C ILE A 14 1.71 -1.31 -26.54
N ARG A 15 2.60 -2.27 -26.27
CA ARG A 15 3.13 -2.51 -24.90
C ARG A 15 4.24 -1.56 -24.50
N THR A 16 4.67 -0.61 -25.34
CA THR A 16 5.56 0.45 -24.89
C THR A 16 4.78 1.41 -24.01
N LEU A 17 4.91 1.19 -22.69
CA LEU A 17 5.05 2.24 -21.69
C LEU A 17 4.17 3.44 -22.00
N ALA A 18 2.90 3.37 -21.59
CA ALA A 18 2.19 4.59 -21.26
C ALA A 18 3.03 5.26 -20.16
N ALA A 19 3.84 6.25 -20.55
CA ALA A 19 4.35 7.21 -19.60
C ALA A 19 3.12 7.77 -18.89
N SER A 20 2.98 7.46 -17.60
CA SER A 20 1.85 7.90 -16.80
C SER A 20 1.80 9.42 -16.86
N GLU A 21 0.73 9.95 -17.46
CA GLU A 21 0.34 11.33 -17.22
C GLU A 21 0.25 11.52 -15.70
N ASP A 22 0.72 12.65 -15.19
CA ASP A 22 0.58 12.99 -13.78
C ASP A 22 -0.90 12.84 -13.40
N ALA A 23 -1.21 11.86 -12.54
CA ALA A 23 -2.57 11.54 -12.15
C ALA A 23 -2.82 12.07 -10.74
N LEU A 24 -3.99 12.68 -10.53
CA LEU A 24 -4.46 12.98 -9.20
C LEU A 24 -5.13 11.71 -8.64
N ALA A 25 -4.56 11.16 -7.57
CA ALA A 25 -5.11 10.01 -6.87
C ALA A 25 -5.40 10.37 -5.41
N MET A 26 -6.51 9.87 -4.87
CA MET A 26 -6.71 9.86 -3.43
C MET A 26 -5.83 8.75 -2.85
N ILE A 27 -5.07 8.98 -1.79
CA ILE A 27 -4.20 7.99 -1.15
C ILE A 27 -4.55 7.95 0.34
N PRO A 28 -4.75 6.77 0.94
CA PRO A 28 -4.95 6.65 2.37
C PRO A 28 -3.62 6.87 3.09
N LEU A 29 -3.58 7.84 3.99
CA LEU A 29 -2.43 8.11 4.84
C LEU A 29 -2.79 8.01 6.33
N PRO A 30 -1.87 7.54 7.19
CA PRO A 30 -2.02 7.57 8.64
C PRO A 30 -1.66 8.97 9.18
N LEU A 31 -2.66 9.80 9.41
CA LEU A 31 -2.48 11.19 9.83
C LEU A 31 -2.60 11.33 11.35
N ASP A 32 -1.69 12.10 11.96
CA ASP A 32 -1.86 12.56 13.34
C ASP A 32 -2.96 13.62 13.38
N THR A 33 -4.11 13.23 13.93
CA THR A 33 -5.06 14.23 14.38
C THR A 33 -4.47 14.83 15.64
N ARG A 34 -4.26 16.15 15.67
CA ARG A 34 -3.67 16.93 16.79
C ARG A 34 -4.32 16.74 18.18
N GLN A 35 -5.26 15.81 18.29
CA GLN A 35 -5.86 15.21 19.46
C GLN A 35 -5.17 13.89 19.89
N ALA A 36 -3.99 13.58 19.33
CA ALA A 36 -3.15 12.42 19.62
C ALA A 36 -3.74 11.05 19.21
N GLU A 37 -4.46 11.01 18.09
CA GLU A 37 -4.98 9.77 17.49
C GLU A 37 -4.56 9.68 16.03
N ILE A 38 -4.05 8.51 15.61
CA ILE A 38 -3.71 8.24 14.21
C ILE A 38 -4.96 7.81 13.45
N LEU A 39 -5.42 8.64 12.51
CA LEU A 39 -6.54 8.33 11.62
C LEU A 39 -6.07 8.05 10.20
N VAL A 40 -6.66 7.04 9.56
CA VAL A 40 -6.44 6.75 8.15
C VAL A 40 -7.39 7.58 7.28
N VAL A 41 -6.84 8.56 6.56
CA VAL A 41 -7.58 9.56 5.79
C VAL A 41 -7.15 9.52 4.32
N GLU A 42 -8.13 9.57 3.41
CA GLU A 42 -7.87 9.70 1.97
C GLU A 42 -7.49 11.15 1.65
N VAL A 43 -6.29 11.34 1.10
CA VAL A 43 -5.74 12.66 0.75
C VAL A 43 -5.32 12.71 -0.72
N PRO A 44 -5.45 13.87 -1.41
CA PRO A 44 -5.06 13.99 -2.80
C PRO A 44 -3.53 14.01 -2.96
N PHE A 45 -3.01 13.13 -3.82
CA PHE A 45 -1.60 13.07 -4.24
C PHE A 45 -1.49 13.16 -5.75
N VAL A 46 -0.49 13.89 -6.22
CA VAL A 46 -0.07 13.83 -7.63
C VAL A 46 0.91 12.68 -7.78
N ILE A 47 0.57 11.76 -8.67
CA ILE A 47 1.29 10.52 -8.91
C ILE A 47 1.82 10.55 -10.35
N GLY A 48 3.15 10.58 -10.49
CA GLY A 48 3.85 10.51 -11.79
C GLY A 48 4.36 9.11 -12.15
N MET A 49 3.84 8.06 -11.51
CA MET A 49 4.31 6.68 -11.66
C MET A 49 3.15 5.70 -11.83
N ALA A 50 3.45 4.49 -12.31
CA ALA A 50 2.45 3.43 -12.48
C ALA A 50 1.74 3.08 -11.16
N MET A 51 0.42 2.89 -11.27
CA MET A 51 -0.43 2.35 -10.22
C MET A 51 -0.45 0.82 -10.33
N PRO A 52 -0.51 0.07 -9.21
CA PRO A 52 -0.71 0.55 -7.83
C PRO A 52 0.57 0.87 -7.05
N GLU A 53 1.76 0.59 -7.59
CA GLU A 53 3.05 0.69 -6.90
C GLU A 53 3.27 2.08 -6.29
N SER A 54 2.96 3.11 -7.07
CA SER A 54 3.09 4.50 -6.65
C SER A 54 2.17 4.87 -5.49
N ALA A 55 0.99 4.26 -5.39
CA ALA A 55 0.07 4.46 -4.28
C ALA A 55 0.58 3.82 -2.98
N PHE A 56 1.20 2.64 -3.06
CA PHE A 56 1.86 2.04 -1.89
C PHE A 56 3.02 2.90 -1.41
N GLN A 57 3.88 3.35 -2.34
CA GLN A 57 5.02 4.21 -2.00
C GLN A 57 4.59 5.55 -1.39
N ALA A 58 3.48 6.12 -1.87
CA ALA A 58 2.92 7.38 -1.37
C ALA A 58 2.55 7.34 0.12
N ILE A 59 2.28 6.16 0.69
CA ILE A 59 1.99 5.99 2.12
C ILE A 59 3.13 6.51 3.01
N GLY A 60 4.39 6.41 2.55
CA GLY A 60 5.57 6.88 3.28
C GLY A 60 6.02 8.30 2.91
N ILE A 61 5.29 9.04 2.07
CA ILE A 61 5.70 10.37 1.60
C ILE A 61 5.14 11.46 2.55
N PRO A 62 5.92 12.51 2.86
CA PRO A 62 5.43 13.61 3.69
C PRO A 62 4.11 14.20 3.18
N TYR A 63 3.17 14.42 4.09
CA TYR A 63 1.92 15.12 3.80
C TYR A 63 1.82 16.39 4.63
N ILE A 64 1.85 17.51 3.94
CA ILE A 64 1.73 18.84 4.52
C ILE A 64 0.36 19.41 4.09
N PRO A 65 -0.59 19.59 5.03
CA PRO A 65 -1.92 20.06 4.69
C PRO A 65 -1.88 21.53 4.20
N PRO A 66 -2.72 21.90 3.23
CA PRO A 66 -2.67 23.21 2.57
C PRO A 66 -3.06 24.41 3.45
N ALA A 67 -3.50 24.24 4.71
CA ALA A 67 -3.89 25.36 5.56
C ALA A 67 -3.76 25.06 7.06
N VAL A 68 -2.73 25.63 7.69
CA VAL A 68 -2.73 25.82 9.15
C VAL A 68 -2.05 27.14 9.54
N SER A 69 -0.98 27.53 8.85
CA SER A 69 -0.30 28.81 9.03
C SER A 69 0.80 28.92 7.97
N PHE A 70 0.95 30.07 7.32
CA PHE A 70 2.06 30.33 6.38
C PHE A 70 3.45 30.23 7.04
N HIS A 71 3.52 30.13 8.37
CA HIS A 71 4.76 30.22 9.13
C HIS A 71 5.26 28.89 9.71
N LYS A 72 4.43 27.83 9.75
CA LYS A 72 4.85 26.48 10.15
C LYS A 72 3.98 25.43 9.47
N GLN A 73 4.57 24.74 8.52
CA GLN A 73 4.02 23.57 7.87
C GLN A 73 4.82 22.36 8.37
N GLU A 74 4.15 21.45 9.07
CA GLU A 74 4.74 20.23 9.59
C GLU A 74 4.11 19.05 8.86
N ASP A 75 4.92 18.01 8.63
CA ASP A 75 4.45 16.74 8.12
C ASP A 75 3.56 16.09 9.18
N ILE A 76 2.33 15.76 8.80
CA ILE A 76 1.37 15.09 9.68
C ILE A 76 1.15 13.62 9.29
N ASN A 77 1.82 13.13 8.24
CA ASN A 77 1.80 11.71 7.89
C ASN A 77 2.73 10.96 8.84
N MET A 78 2.16 10.17 9.75
CA MET A 78 2.92 9.48 10.78
C MET A 78 3.83 8.37 10.24
N ALA A 79 3.53 7.81 9.07
CA ALA A 79 4.45 6.87 8.43
C ALA A 79 5.73 7.58 7.96
N SER A 80 5.57 8.77 7.36
CA SER A 80 6.68 9.62 6.94
C SER A 80 7.47 10.18 8.13
N VAL A 81 6.78 10.71 9.15
CA VAL A 81 7.40 11.20 10.40
C VAL A 81 8.18 10.09 11.11
N ALA A 82 7.67 8.85 11.09
CA ALA A 82 8.37 7.71 11.66
C ALA A 82 9.55 7.21 10.82
N GLY A 83 9.64 7.61 9.55
CA GLY A 83 10.65 7.12 8.61
C GLY A 83 10.35 5.73 8.03
N ILE A 84 9.09 5.28 8.06
CA ILE A 84 8.66 4.00 7.48
C ILE A 84 8.62 4.14 5.96
N LYS A 85 9.39 3.32 5.25
CA LYS A 85 9.30 3.24 3.78
C LYS A 85 8.40 2.09 3.39
N VAL A 86 7.49 2.34 2.45
CA VAL A 86 6.61 1.30 1.88
C VAL A 86 7.10 0.97 0.49
N LEU A 87 7.59 -0.25 0.30
CA LEU A 87 8.15 -0.73 -0.96
C LEU A 87 7.21 -1.80 -1.54
N SER A 88 7.04 -1.79 -2.84
CA SER A 88 6.18 -2.74 -3.56
C SER A 88 6.98 -3.49 -4.62
N ASP A 89 6.93 -4.81 -4.59
CA ASP A 89 7.51 -5.69 -5.60
C ASP A 89 6.41 -6.57 -6.22
N LEU A 90 6.27 -6.57 -7.54
CA LEU A 90 5.37 -7.49 -8.25
C LEU A 90 6.03 -8.88 -8.35
N LYS A 91 5.34 -9.92 -7.89
CA LYS A 91 5.80 -11.31 -7.95
C LYS A 91 5.34 -11.97 -9.25
N GLU A 92 5.93 -13.12 -9.55
CA GLU A 92 5.61 -13.92 -10.76
C GLU A 92 4.17 -14.44 -10.79
N ASP A 93 3.51 -14.54 -9.63
CA ASP A 93 2.12 -14.97 -9.47
C ASP A 93 1.11 -13.80 -9.55
N ASP A 94 1.54 -12.64 -10.06
CA ASP A 94 0.81 -11.38 -10.12
C ASP A 94 0.37 -10.84 -8.74
N SER A 95 0.90 -11.38 -7.63
CA SER A 95 0.73 -10.81 -6.29
C SER A 95 1.77 -9.74 -5.98
N TYR A 96 1.40 -8.76 -5.16
CA TYR A 96 2.32 -7.73 -4.71
C TYR A 96 2.90 -8.10 -3.34
N ARG A 97 4.23 -8.10 -3.24
CA ARG A 97 4.90 -8.07 -1.93
C ARG A 97 5.05 -6.62 -1.50
N ILE A 98 4.44 -6.28 -0.38
CA ILE A 98 4.54 -4.96 0.24
C ILE A 98 5.48 -5.05 1.44
N ALA A 99 6.67 -4.47 1.34
CA ALA A 99 7.63 -4.41 2.42
C ALA A 99 7.52 -3.08 3.16
N LEU A 100 7.21 -3.15 4.44
CA LEU A 100 7.30 -2.04 5.38
C LEU A 100 8.72 -2.04 5.97
N ASP A 101 9.56 -1.13 5.50
CA ASP A 101 10.97 -1.05 5.88
C ASP A 101 11.16 -0.13 7.09
N TYR A 102 11.64 -0.72 8.19
CA TYR A 102 11.87 -0.09 9.48
C TYR A 102 13.34 0.34 9.72
N GLY A 103 14.20 0.29 8.70
CA GLY A 103 15.63 0.53 8.86
C GLY A 103 16.02 1.94 9.34
N ALA A 104 15.13 2.92 9.21
CA ALA A 104 15.30 4.29 9.70
C ALA A 104 14.32 4.67 10.84
N VAL A 105 13.59 3.69 11.38
CA VAL A 105 12.50 3.95 12.34
C VAL A 105 13.01 3.83 13.78
N ASP A 106 13.01 4.97 14.49
CA ASP A 106 13.32 5.02 15.93
C ASP A 106 12.36 4.15 16.75
N GLU A 107 12.85 3.54 17.84
CA GLU A 107 12.05 2.67 18.73
C GLU A 107 10.79 3.36 19.27
N LYS A 108 10.82 4.68 19.51
CA LYS A 108 9.65 5.46 19.97
C LYS A 108 8.47 5.46 18.98
N HIS A 109 8.73 5.22 17.70
CA HIS A 109 7.70 5.17 16.65
C HIS A 109 7.30 3.74 16.28
N GLN A 110 7.91 2.72 16.89
CA GLN A 110 7.59 1.31 16.68
C GLN A 110 6.35 0.91 17.48
N THR A 111 5.22 1.56 17.22
CA THR A 111 3.96 1.35 17.94
C THR A 111 3.01 0.45 17.17
N GLU A 112 2.17 -0.29 17.92
CA GLU A 112 1.10 -1.11 17.33
C GLU A 112 0.10 -0.25 16.54
N GLU A 113 -0.29 0.90 17.09
CA GLU A 113 -1.24 1.83 16.47
C GLU A 113 -0.77 2.29 15.08
N LEU A 114 0.49 2.76 14.98
CA LEU A 114 1.03 3.21 13.70
C LEU A 114 1.14 2.05 12.70
N LEU A 115 1.63 0.88 13.13
CA LEU A 115 1.73 -0.28 12.25
C LEU A 115 0.35 -0.68 11.72
N ARG A 116 -0.68 -0.73 12.57
CA ARG A 116 -2.05 -1.05 12.15
C ARG A 116 -2.59 -0.02 11.17
N ALA A 117 -2.35 1.27 11.40
CA ALA A 117 -2.78 2.33 10.50
C ALA A 117 -2.09 2.23 9.13
N VAL A 118 -0.78 1.95 9.09
CA VAL A 118 -0.03 1.72 7.84
C VAL A 118 -0.56 0.48 7.10
N VAL A 119 -0.84 -0.61 7.81
CA VAL A 119 -1.43 -1.82 7.21
C VAL A 119 -2.82 -1.52 6.65
N ASP A 120 -3.67 -0.75 7.35
CA ASP A 120 -4.97 -0.32 6.81
C ASP A 120 -4.81 0.51 5.53
N CYS A 121 -3.85 1.43 5.48
CA CYS A 121 -3.54 2.18 4.25
C CYS A 121 -3.17 1.24 3.09
N VAL A 122 -2.29 0.27 3.33
CA VAL A 122 -1.89 -0.72 2.32
C VAL A 122 -3.10 -1.51 1.81
N TYR A 123 -3.96 -2.00 2.69
CA TYR A 123 -5.14 -2.76 2.26
C TYR A 123 -6.18 -1.90 1.55
N ARG A 124 -6.39 -0.64 1.93
CA ARG A 124 -7.26 0.28 1.20
C ARG A 124 -6.75 0.60 -0.21
N VAL A 125 -5.43 0.64 -0.42
CA VAL A 125 -4.86 0.71 -1.77
C VAL A 125 -5.12 -0.61 -2.51
N ALA A 126 -4.95 -1.75 -1.83
CA ALA A 126 -5.14 -3.07 -2.42
C ALA A 126 -6.58 -3.36 -2.84
N GLU A 127 -7.57 -2.84 -2.12
CA GLU A 127 -9.00 -3.01 -2.40
C GLU A 127 -9.49 -2.22 -3.63
N ARG A 128 -8.62 -1.42 -4.27
CA ARG A 128 -8.98 -0.64 -5.46
C ARG A 128 -9.09 -1.53 -6.70
N GLY A 129 -9.96 -1.12 -7.62
CA GLY A 129 -10.18 -1.85 -8.88
C GLY A 129 -10.78 -3.23 -8.62
N GLU A 130 -10.17 -4.28 -9.16
CA GLU A 130 -10.59 -5.68 -8.96
C GLU A 130 -9.98 -6.32 -7.70
N GLY A 131 -9.16 -5.58 -6.95
CA GLY A 131 -8.45 -6.07 -5.77
C GLY A 131 -7.10 -6.68 -6.09
N TYR A 132 -6.05 -6.23 -5.40
CA TYR A 132 -4.69 -6.74 -5.53
C TYR A 132 -4.41 -7.79 -4.45
N GLN A 133 -3.82 -8.93 -4.84
CA GLN A 133 -3.36 -9.92 -3.86
C GLN A 133 -2.05 -9.43 -3.21
N LEU A 134 -1.99 -9.46 -1.88
CA LEU A 134 -0.86 -8.92 -1.13
C LEU A 134 -0.15 -9.95 -0.26
N GLU A 135 1.17 -9.79 -0.16
CA GLU A 135 2.04 -10.34 0.88
C GLU A 135 2.70 -9.16 1.62
N VAL A 136 2.24 -8.84 2.84
CA VAL A 136 2.81 -7.74 3.63
C VAL A 136 3.89 -8.28 4.57
N VAL A 137 5.07 -7.66 4.57
CA VAL A 137 6.23 -8.07 5.37
C VAL A 137 6.90 -6.88 6.07
N LEU A 138 7.53 -7.12 7.22
CA LEU A 138 8.41 -6.16 7.89
C LEU A 138 9.86 -6.43 7.45
N LYS A 139 10.58 -5.38 7.04
CA LYS A 139 12.02 -5.42 6.75
C LYS A 139 12.79 -4.57 7.76
N ASN A 140 14.04 -4.95 8.02
CA ASN A 140 14.99 -4.21 8.86
C ASN A 140 14.46 -3.91 10.28
N LEU A 141 13.61 -4.80 10.81
CA LEU A 141 13.16 -4.80 12.20
C LEU A 141 13.77 -6.00 12.92
N LYS A 142 14.06 -5.86 14.22
CA LYS A 142 14.57 -6.96 15.05
C LYS A 142 13.55 -8.11 15.09
N GLU A 143 14.00 -9.35 14.91
CA GLU A 143 13.12 -10.54 14.81
C GLU A 143 12.28 -10.80 16.06
N ASP A 144 12.77 -10.38 17.22
CA ASP A 144 12.10 -10.48 18.52
C ASP A 144 11.11 -9.33 18.80
N SER A 145 10.98 -8.38 17.86
CA SER A 145 10.06 -7.26 18.00
C SER A 145 8.60 -7.74 18.08
N PRO A 146 7.80 -7.23 19.04
CA PRO A 146 6.38 -7.58 19.16
C PRO A 146 5.57 -7.18 17.93
N LEU A 147 6.05 -6.22 17.12
CA LEU A 147 5.39 -5.78 15.91
C LEU A 147 5.26 -6.89 14.86
N HIS A 148 6.11 -7.92 14.88
CA HIS A 148 5.92 -9.09 14.02
C HIS A 148 4.61 -9.83 14.32
N ALA A 149 4.23 -9.91 15.60
CA ALA A 149 2.95 -10.50 16.00
C ALA A 149 1.78 -9.58 15.63
N VAL A 150 1.94 -8.28 15.83
CA VAL A 150 0.95 -7.27 15.44
C VAL A 150 0.68 -7.32 13.93
N LEU A 151 1.72 -7.37 13.09
CA LEU A 151 1.55 -7.49 11.64
C LEU A 151 0.75 -8.74 11.27
N LYS A 152 1.13 -9.91 11.84
CA LYS A 152 0.42 -11.17 11.57
C LYS A 152 -1.06 -11.07 11.92
N GLN A 153 -1.37 -10.46 13.06
CA GLN A 153 -2.75 -10.25 13.50
C GLN A 153 -3.49 -9.28 12.56
N ALA A 154 -2.92 -8.12 12.27
CA ALA A 154 -3.53 -7.12 11.40
C ALA A 154 -3.79 -7.66 9.97
N VAL A 155 -2.87 -8.45 9.42
CA VAL A 155 -3.03 -9.14 8.14
C VAL A 155 -4.13 -10.21 8.21
N ALA A 156 -4.21 -10.97 9.31
CA ALA A 156 -5.24 -12.01 9.48
C ALA A 156 -6.65 -11.41 9.56
N GLU A 157 -6.81 -10.24 10.19
CA GLU A 157 -8.08 -9.50 10.26
C GLU A 157 -8.57 -9.02 8.89
N ARG A 158 -7.68 -8.90 7.89
CA ARG A 158 -7.97 -8.42 6.53
C ARG A 158 -8.14 -9.52 5.50
N LYS A 159 -7.66 -10.74 5.78
CA LYS A 159 -7.94 -11.88 4.90
C LYS A 159 -9.42 -12.24 5.03
N PRO A 160 -10.17 -12.39 3.92
CA PRO A 160 -11.52 -12.93 4.01
C PRO A 160 -11.45 -14.28 4.71
N ALA A 161 -12.36 -14.51 5.66
CA ALA A 161 -12.49 -15.81 6.32
C ALA A 161 -12.54 -16.91 5.24
N PRO A 162 -11.86 -18.05 5.43
CA PRO A 162 -11.94 -19.15 4.47
C PRO A 162 -13.41 -19.47 4.25
N LYS A 163 -13.85 -19.41 2.98
CA LYS A 163 -15.20 -19.79 2.58
C LYS A 163 -15.43 -21.20 3.16
N PRO A 164 -16.49 -21.44 3.96
CA PRO A 164 -16.75 -22.78 4.45
C PRO A 164 -16.74 -23.72 3.25
N ALA A 165 -16.01 -24.84 3.37
CA ALA A 165 -15.99 -25.87 2.34
C ALA A 165 -17.44 -26.14 1.96
N ALA A 166 -17.75 -26.05 0.67
CA ALA A 166 -19.06 -26.41 0.16
C ALA A 166 -19.37 -27.80 0.71
N GLY A 167 -20.34 -27.84 1.63
CA GLY A 167 -20.72 -29.04 2.34
C GLY A 167 -21.01 -30.14 1.33
N GLY A 168 -20.54 -31.34 1.64
CA GLY A 168 -20.75 -32.52 0.83
C GLY A 168 -22.22 -32.66 0.47
N ASP A 169 -22.45 -32.92 -0.82
CA ASP A 169 -23.70 -33.48 -1.30
C ASP A 169 -23.92 -34.83 -0.60
N SER A 170 -24.69 -34.78 0.48
CA SER A 170 -25.48 -35.91 0.94
C SER A 170 -26.90 -35.71 0.42
N THR A 171 -27.13 -35.97 -0.86
CA THR A 171 -28.47 -36.31 -1.33
C THR A 171 -28.69 -37.77 -0.96
N GLY A 172 -29.37 -37.97 0.16
CA GLY A 172 -30.16 -39.17 0.36
C GLY A 172 -31.36 -39.12 -0.58
N GLU A 173 -31.49 -40.17 -1.38
CA GLU A 173 -32.71 -40.94 -1.64
C GLU A 173 -32.30 -42.29 -2.24
#